data_AF-K1SZF0-F1
#
_entry.id   AF-K1SZF0-F1
#
_cell.length_a   1.000
_cell.length_b   1.000
_cell.length_c   1.000
_cell.angle_alpha   90.00
_cell.angle_beta   90.00
_cell.angle_gamma   90.00
#
_symmetry.space_group_name_H-M   'P 1'
#
loop_
_entity.id
_entity.type
_entity.pdbx_description
1 polymer ?
#
loop_
_entity_poly.entity_id
_entity_poly.type
_entity_poly.pdbx_seq_one_letter_code
_entity_poly.pdbx_strand_id
1 'polypeptide(L)'
;MLDAAAAKNYNELCERHKTDYTQLFGRVKLQLNPHAPMTLQYPAVTDLPTHQRLARYRKGNPDYRLEEIYYQFGRYLLIASSRPGNLPANLQGMWANGVDGPWHVDYHNNINIQMNYWPACSTNLNECVWPLIDFIRTLVKPGEKQPKPISAHADGQPP
;
A
#
# COMPACT_ATOMS: atom_id res chain seq x y z
N MET A 1 -5.01 14.05 -22.46
CA MET A 1 -4.06 13.14 -21.79
C MET A 1 -3.66 11.99 -22.71
N LEU A 2 -4.63 11.28 -23.31
CA LEU A 2 -4.36 10.21 -24.28
C LEU A 2 -3.62 10.70 -25.53
N ASP A 3 -4.00 11.84 -26.11
CA ASP A 3 -3.33 12.37 -27.32
C ASP A 3 -1.84 12.67 -27.09
N ALA A 4 -1.50 13.24 -25.92
CA ALA A 4 -0.13 13.53 -25.53
C ALA A 4 0.70 12.25 -25.28
N ALA A 5 0.07 11.17 -24.83
CA ALA A 5 0.71 9.87 -24.67
C ALA A 5 0.89 9.16 -26.01
N ALA A 6 -0.12 9.21 -26.88
CA ALA A 6 -0.10 8.61 -28.22
C ALA A 6 0.95 9.24 -29.14
N ALA A 7 1.35 10.49 -28.87
CA ALA A 7 2.45 11.16 -29.57
C ALA A 7 3.85 10.59 -29.25
N LYS A 8 3.99 9.74 -28.22
CA LYS A 8 5.26 9.13 -27.79
C LYS A 8 5.29 7.66 -28.16
N ASN A 9 6.47 7.14 -28.48
CA ASN A 9 6.63 5.70 -28.72
C ASN A 9 6.71 4.90 -27.41
N TYR A 10 6.54 3.58 -27.52
CA TYR A 10 6.56 2.66 -26.37
C TYR A 10 7.83 2.78 -25.54
N ASN A 11 9.00 2.83 -26.17
CA ASN A 11 10.29 2.88 -25.45
C ASN A 11 10.40 4.16 -24.61
N GLU A 12 9.98 5.30 -25.15
CA GLU A 12 9.97 6.56 -24.41
C GLU A 12 9.04 6.50 -23.19
N LEU A 13 7.82 5.97 -23.37
CA LEU A 13 6.86 5.80 -22.27
C LEU A 13 7.38 4.83 -21.21
N CYS A 14 7.99 3.73 -21.64
CA CYS A 14 8.56 2.71 -20.76
C CYS A 14 9.72 3.27 -19.91
N GLU A 15 10.66 3.99 -20.53
CA GLU A 15 11.79 4.58 -19.80
C GLU A 15 11.35 5.70 -18.85
N ARG A 16 10.36 6.51 -19.24
CA ARG A 16 9.75 7.49 -18.33
C ARG A 16 9.11 6.82 -17.12
N HIS A 17 8.35 5.74 -17.33
CA HIS A 17 7.74 4.97 -16.25
C HIS A 17 8.79 4.37 -15.31
N LYS A 18 9.82 3.70 -15.87
CA LYS A 18 10.91 3.12 -15.08
C LYS A 18 11.63 4.19 -14.27
N THR A 19 11.94 5.33 -14.88
CA THR A 19 12.63 6.44 -14.21
C THR A 19 11.81 6.94 -13.02
N ASP A 20 10.52 7.24 -13.22
CA ASP A 20 9.62 7.69 -12.16
C ASP A 20 9.49 6.65 -11.02
N TYR A 21 9.20 5.40 -11.38
CA TYR A 21 8.96 4.35 -10.39
C TYR A 21 10.22 4.00 -9.59
N THR A 22 11.37 3.87 -10.26
CA THR A 22 12.63 3.47 -9.62
C THR A 22 13.20 4.56 -8.72
N GLN A 23 12.92 5.84 -8.97
CA GLN A 23 13.27 6.94 -8.08
C GLN A 23 12.64 6.82 -6.68
N LEU A 24 11.48 6.17 -6.56
CA LEU A 24 10.81 5.89 -5.29
C LEU A 24 11.20 4.52 -4.76
N PHE A 25 11.03 3.48 -5.58
CA PHE A 25 11.23 2.11 -5.14
C PHE A 25 12.70 1.82 -4.77
N GLY A 26 13.65 2.38 -5.51
CA GLY A 26 15.09 2.16 -5.32
C GLY A 26 15.70 2.79 -4.05
N ARG A 27 14.95 3.63 -3.33
CA ARG A 27 15.42 4.32 -2.10
C ARG A 27 15.70 3.40 -0.93
N VAL A 28 15.06 2.23 -0.87
CA VAL A 28 15.19 1.28 0.24
C VAL A 28 15.51 -0.11 -0.30
N LYS A 29 16.58 -0.70 0.25
CA LYS A 29 16.95 -2.10 0.06
C LYS A 29 16.92 -2.78 1.42
N LEU A 30 16.20 -3.89 1.51
CA LEU A 30 16.17 -4.76 2.68
C LEU A 30 16.84 -6.08 2.31
N GLN A 31 17.78 -6.51 3.14
CA GLN A 31 18.38 -7.83 3.05
C GLN A 31 18.35 -8.48 4.43
N LEU A 32 17.69 -9.62 4.52
CA LEU A 32 17.53 -10.42 5.73
C LEU A 32 18.35 -11.69 5.56
N ASN A 33 19.27 -11.92 6.51
CA ASN A 33 20.10 -13.13 6.57
C ASN A 33 20.73 -13.52 5.21
N PRO A 34 21.50 -12.63 4.56
CA PRO A 34 21.98 -12.83 3.19
C PRO A 34 22.88 -14.07 3.01
N HIS A 35 23.44 -14.59 4.10
CA HIS A 35 24.30 -15.77 4.13
C HIS A 35 23.63 -17.01 4.74
N ALA A 36 22.36 -16.92 5.14
CA ALA A 36 21.67 -18.09 5.68
C ALA A 36 21.61 -19.18 4.60
N PRO A 37 21.89 -20.44 4.95
CA PRO A 37 21.73 -21.55 4.03
C PRO A 37 20.24 -21.68 3.73
N MET A 38 19.82 -21.19 2.56
CA MET A 38 18.50 -21.50 2.03
C MET A 38 18.47 -23.03 1.85
N THR A 39 17.45 -23.69 2.39
CA THR A 39 17.38 -25.16 2.43
C THR A 39 17.79 -25.76 1.09
N LEU A 40 18.91 -26.50 1.07
CA LEU A 40 19.55 -27.06 -0.13
C LEU A 40 18.74 -28.21 -0.78
N GLN A 41 17.43 -28.29 -0.52
CA GLN A 41 16.54 -29.24 -1.17
C GLN A 41 16.10 -28.68 -2.51
N TYR A 42 16.25 -29.48 -3.57
CA TYR A 42 15.71 -29.16 -4.89
C TYR A 42 14.19 -29.40 -4.94
N PRO A 43 13.41 -28.51 -5.59
CA PRO A 43 13.82 -27.22 -6.15
C PRO A 43 14.21 -26.24 -5.04
N ALA A 44 15.25 -25.43 -5.29
CA ALA A 44 15.63 -24.41 -4.32
C ALA A 44 14.42 -23.52 -4.04
N VAL A 45 14.26 -23.05 -2.81
CA VAL A 45 13.07 -22.27 -2.41
C VAL A 45 12.86 -21.04 -3.31
N THR A 46 13.93 -20.48 -3.88
CA THR A 46 13.91 -19.39 -4.86
C THR A 46 13.35 -19.75 -6.22
N ASP A 47 13.41 -21.02 -6.63
CA ASP A 47 12.93 -21.50 -7.93
C ASP A 47 11.42 -21.80 -7.89
N LEU A 48 10.84 -21.83 -6.68
CA LEU A 48 9.42 -22.04 -6.48
C LEU A 48 8.62 -20.77 -6.79
N PRO A 49 7.47 -20.89 -7.47
CA PRO A 49 6.51 -19.79 -7.58
C PRO A 49 6.10 -19.24 -6.20
N THR A 50 5.82 -17.93 -6.12
CA THR A 50 5.50 -17.24 -4.85
C THR A 50 4.39 -17.91 -4.04
N HIS A 51 3.35 -18.45 -4.70
CA HIS A 51 2.25 -19.14 -4.01
C HIS A 51 2.72 -20.43 -3.29
N GLN A 52 3.68 -21.16 -3.86
CA GLN A 52 4.24 -22.37 -3.25
C GLN A 52 5.19 -22.02 -2.11
N ARG A 53 5.98 -20.96 -2.27
CA ARG A 53 6.83 -20.40 -1.20
C ARG A 53 5.98 -20.00 0.02
N LEU A 54 4.88 -19.29 -0.21
CA LEU A 54 3.93 -18.92 0.86
C LEU A 54 3.31 -20.15 1.53
N ALA A 55 2.93 -21.17 0.77
CA ALA A 55 2.39 -22.42 1.32
C ALA A 55 3.42 -23.16 2.21
N ARG A 56 4.70 -23.15 1.84
CA ARG A 56 5.80 -23.71 2.67
C ARG A 56 6.05 -22.88 3.93
N TYR A 57 6.06 -21.55 3.79
CA TYR A 57 6.24 -20.62 4.91
C TYR A 57 5.15 -20.79 5.98
N ARG A 58 3.89 -20.96 5.57
CA ARG A 58 2.76 -21.27 6.45
C ARG A 58 2.92 -22.59 7.22
N LYS A 59 3.75 -23.52 6.73
CA LYS A 59 4.08 -24.78 7.41
C LYS A 59 5.30 -24.66 8.34
N GLY A 60 5.80 -23.44 8.58
CA GLY A 60 6.94 -23.17 9.46
C GLY A 60 8.31 -23.27 8.80
N ASN A 61 8.39 -23.38 7.47
CA ASN A 61 9.67 -23.38 6.77
C ASN A 61 10.17 -21.94 6.57
N PRO A 62 11.40 -21.59 6.99
CA PRO A 62 11.91 -20.23 6.85
C PRO A 62 12.11 -19.84 5.38
N ASP A 63 11.78 -18.59 5.04
CA ASP A 63 12.03 -18.00 3.72
C ASP A 63 12.24 -16.48 3.84
N TYR A 64 13.46 -16.08 4.21
CA TYR A 64 13.83 -14.66 4.41
C TYR A 64 13.66 -13.81 3.14
N ARG A 65 13.78 -14.43 1.96
CA ARG A 65 13.56 -13.75 0.68
C ARG A 65 12.07 -13.47 0.45
N LEU A 66 11.17 -14.32 0.95
CA LEU A 66 9.73 -14.06 0.90
C LEU A 66 9.35 -12.89 1.83
N GLU A 67 9.96 -12.82 3.01
CA GLU A 67 9.80 -11.69 3.95
C GLU A 67 10.26 -10.36 3.32
N GLU A 68 11.43 -10.35 2.67
CA GLU A 68 11.92 -9.20 1.89
C GLU A 68 10.93 -8.79 0.78
N ILE A 69 10.41 -9.75 0.02
CA ILE A 69 9.39 -9.50 -1.01
C ILE A 69 8.14 -8.90 -0.39
N TYR A 70 7.68 -9.42 0.76
CA TYR A 70 6.47 -8.93 1.42
C TYR A 70 6.62 -7.48 1.90
N TYR A 71 7.78 -7.14 2.47
CA TYR A 71 8.14 -5.76 2.82
C TYR A 71 8.13 -4.84 1.59
N GLN A 72 8.81 -5.24 0.51
CA GLN A 72 8.87 -4.45 -0.71
C GLN A 72 7.53 -4.36 -1.43
N PHE A 73 6.68 -5.38 -1.30
CA PHE A 73 5.34 -5.39 -1.88
C PHE A 73 4.45 -4.31 -1.24
N GLY A 74 4.53 -4.10 0.08
CA GLY A 74 3.85 -2.99 0.75
C GLY A 74 4.27 -1.62 0.18
N ARG A 75 5.58 -1.41 -0.02
CA ARG A 75 6.11 -0.19 -0.65
C ARG A 75 5.62 -0.04 -2.09
N TYR A 76 5.67 -1.11 -2.88
CA TYR A 76 5.15 -1.15 -4.26
C TYR A 76 3.67 -0.75 -4.32
N LEU A 77 2.84 -1.36 -3.48
CA LEU A 77 1.41 -1.09 -3.45
C LEU A 77 1.11 0.38 -3.09
N LEU A 78 1.83 0.96 -2.13
CA LEU A 78 1.65 2.36 -1.78
C LEU A 78 2.09 3.29 -2.93
N ILE A 79 3.23 3.03 -3.58
CA ILE A 79 3.66 3.80 -4.76
C ILE A 79 2.61 3.72 -5.87
N ALA A 80 2.06 2.54 -6.12
CA ALA A 80 1.11 2.32 -7.20
C ALA A 80 -0.28 2.89 -6.91
N SER A 81 -0.70 2.94 -5.65
CA SER A 81 -2.06 3.36 -5.26
C SER A 81 -2.16 4.78 -4.68
N SER A 82 -1.04 5.41 -4.30
CA SER A 82 -1.07 6.74 -3.71
C SER A 82 0.07 7.62 -4.21
N ARG A 83 -0.26 8.51 -5.14
CA ARG A 83 0.65 9.51 -5.72
C ARG A 83 0.00 10.90 -5.64
N PRO A 84 0.79 11.98 -5.44
CA PRO A 84 0.25 13.34 -5.40
C PRO A 84 -0.69 13.63 -6.58
N GLY A 85 -1.82 14.27 -6.31
CA GLY A 85 -2.86 14.58 -7.29
C GLY A 85 -3.97 13.53 -7.42
N ASN A 86 -3.84 12.36 -6.77
CA ASN A 86 -4.89 11.34 -6.70
C ASN A 86 -5.61 11.34 -5.34
N LEU A 87 -6.68 10.55 -5.23
CA LEU A 87 -7.27 10.17 -3.94
C LEU A 87 -6.35 9.21 -3.15
N PRO A 88 -6.50 9.13 -1.82
CA PRO A 88 -5.72 8.20 -1.02
C PRO A 88 -6.03 6.73 -1.34
N ALA A 89 -5.14 5.83 -0.91
CA ALA A 89 -5.38 4.39 -1.00
C ALA A 89 -6.56 4.00 -0.09
N ASN A 90 -7.61 3.43 -0.68
CA ASN A 90 -8.80 2.95 0.03
C ASN A 90 -8.60 1.52 0.60
N LEU A 91 -9.67 0.84 1.03
CA LEU A 91 -9.59 -0.52 1.57
C LEU A 91 -8.94 -1.56 0.64
N GLN A 92 -8.91 -1.33 -0.67
CA GLN A 92 -8.24 -2.20 -1.64
C GLN A 92 -7.20 -1.42 -2.48
N GLY A 93 -6.73 -0.28 -1.98
CA GLY A 93 -5.82 0.62 -2.68
C GLY A 93 -6.49 1.30 -3.87
N MET A 94 -6.38 0.68 -5.05
CA MET A 94 -7.08 1.08 -6.30
C MET A 94 -7.64 -0.14 -7.05
N TRP A 95 -7.56 -1.34 -6.50
CA TRP A 95 -7.87 -2.58 -7.20
C TRP A 95 -9.14 -3.21 -6.64
N ALA A 96 -10.28 -2.92 -7.28
CA ALA A 96 -11.55 -3.55 -6.93
C ALA A 96 -12.29 -4.00 -8.20
N ASN A 97 -13.00 -5.12 -8.11
CA ASN A 97 -13.87 -5.60 -9.18
C ASN A 97 -15.30 -5.11 -8.95
N GLY A 98 -15.53 -3.83 -9.24
CA GLY A 98 -16.80 -3.14 -9.03
C GLY A 98 -16.81 -2.21 -7.81
N VAL A 99 -17.97 -1.57 -7.59
CA VAL A 99 -18.19 -0.57 -6.52
C VAL A 99 -18.86 -1.17 -5.27
N ASP A 100 -19.45 -2.36 -5.38
CA ASP A 100 -20.12 -3.08 -4.29
C ASP A 100 -19.20 -4.11 -3.62
N GLY A 101 -17.90 -3.82 -3.57
CA GLY A 101 -16.95 -4.66 -2.84
C GLY A 101 -17.26 -4.65 -1.32
N PRO A 102 -16.68 -5.58 -0.55
CA PRO A 102 -16.82 -5.59 0.91
C PRO A 102 -16.56 -4.20 1.52
N TRP A 103 -17.51 -3.72 2.33
CA TRP A 103 -17.50 -2.38 2.93
C TRP A 103 -17.39 -1.22 1.93
N HIS A 104 -17.96 -1.39 0.73
CA HIS A 104 -17.96 -0.41 -0.36
C HIS A 104 -16.57 0.06 -0.82
N VAL A 105 -15.51 -0.65 -0.42
CA VAL A 105 -14.13 -0.31 -0.77
C VAL A 105 -13.80 1.15 -0.39
N ASP A 106 -14.42 1.66 0.67
CA ASP A 106 -14.38 3.08 1.02
C ASP A 106 -13.15 3.44 1.87
N TYR A 107 -13.25 4.54 2.62
CA TYR A 107 -12.22 5.05 3.51
C TYR A 107 -12.60 4.83 4.99
N HIS A 108 -12.41 3.62 5.50
CA HIS A 108 -12.58 3.33 6.93
C HIS A 108 -11.53 4.07 7.78
N ASN A 109 -11.99 5.02 8.59
CA ASN A 109 -11.15 5.97 9.33
C ASN A 109 -10.94 5.61 10.82
N ASN A 110 -11.31 4.40 11.24
CA ASN A 110 -11.10 3.93 12.62
C ASN A 110 -9.88 3.02 12.79
N ILE A 111 -9.21 2.62 11.70
CA ILE A 111 -7.89 1.97 11.70
C ILE A 111 -7.33 1.80 10.28
N ASN A 112 -8.19 1.48 9.30
CA ASN A 112 -7.75 0.98 8.00
C ASN A 112 -6.96 2.03 7.20
N ILE A 113 -7.51 3.25 7.05
CA ILE A 113 -6.80 4.29 6.31
C ILE A 113 -5.51 4.71 7.03
N GLN A 114 -5.47 4.68 8.36
CA GLN A 114 -4.22 4.96 9.09
C GLN A 114 -3.17 3.89 8.78
N MET A 115 -3.57 2.62 8.81
CA MET A 115 -2.70 1.47 8.54
C MET A 115 -2.13 1.50 7.12
N ASN A 116 -2.93 1.90 6.12
CA ASN A 116 -2.46 2.08 4.75
C ASN A 116 -1.24 3.03 4.65
N TYR A 117 -1.15 4.00 5.55
CA TYR A 117 -0.14 5.07 5.50
C TYR A 117 0.97 4.96 6.54
N TRP A 118 0.90 4.03 7.50
CA TRP A 118 2.02 3.73 8.41
C TRP A 118 3.37 3.51 7.73
N PRO A 119 3.48 2.80 6.58
CA PRO A 119 4.78 2.61 5.95
C PRO A 119 5.29 3.86 5.22
N ALA A 120 4.47 4.88 4.96
CA ALA A 120 4.83 5.94 4.02
C ALA A 120 6.12 6.68 4.42
N CYS A 121 6.20 7.21 5.64
CA CYS A 121 7.39 7.93 6.08
C CYS A 121 8.55 6.98 6.44
N SER A 122 8.26 5.93 7.20
CA SER A 122 9.27 4.98 7.70
C SER A 122 9.97 4.18 6.60
N THR A 123 9.36 4.06 5.42
CA THR A 123 9.91 3.35 4.25
C THR A 123 10.31 4.28 3.10
N ASN A 124 10.51 5.58 3.40
CA ASN A 124 11.04 6.60 2.52
C ASN A 124 10.18 6.91 1.27
N LEU A 125 8.87 7.01 1.50
CA LEU A 125 7.82 7.33 0.52
C LEU A 125 6.95 8.51 1.01
N ASN A 126 7.58 9.54 1.57
CA ASN A 126 6.88 10.69 2.18
C ASN A 126 5.88 11.35 1.21
N GLU A 127 6.22 11.40 -0.07
CA GLU A 127 5.40 12.00 -1.12
C GLU A 127 4.09 11.24 -1.33
N CYS A 128 4.04 9.95 -1.01
CA CYS A 128 2.83 9.15 -1.08
C CYS A 128 1.81 9.52 0.00
N VAL A 129 2.16 10.31 1.03
CA VAL A 129 1.22 10.77 2.07
C VAL A 129 0.31 11.90 1.59
N TRP A 130 0.74 12.68 0.60
CA TRP A 130 0.01 13.88 0.16
C TRP A 130 -1.47 13.63 -0.20
N PRO A 131 -1.84 12.57 -0.93
CA PRO A 131 -3.24 12.24 -1.17
C PRO A 131 -4.11 12.13 0.09
N LEU A 132 -3.57 11.57 1.19
CA LEU A 132 -4.29 11.49 2.46
C LEU A 132 -4.44 12.87 3.10
N ILE A 133 -3.39 13.68 3.11
CA ILE A 133 -3.43 15.05 3.66
C ILE A 133 -4.47 15.89 2.92
N ASP A 134 -4.44 15.83 1.59
CA ASP A 134 -5.38 16.58 0.76
C ASP A 134 -6.81 16.08 0.95
N PHE A 135 -7.00 14.76 1.04
CA PHE A 135 -8.30 14.18 1.40
C PHE A 135 -8.82 14.68 2.74
N ILE A 136 -8.00 14.65 3.80
CA ILE A 136 -8.39 15.18 5.14
C ILE A 136 -8.80 16.65 5.03
N ARG A 137 -8.08 17.48 4.26
CA ARG A 137 -8.45 18.89 4.03
C ARG A 137 -9.82 19.02 3.37
N THR A 138 -10.19 18.11 2.46
CA THR A 138 -11.53 18.12 1.86
C THR A 138 -12.65 17.82 2.85
N LEU A 139 -12.35 17.06 3.92
CA LEU A 139 -13.32 16.68 4.95
C LEU A 139 -13.62 17.78 5.97
N VAL A 140 -12.81 18.84 6.04
CA VAL A 140 -12.98 19.94 7.00
C VAL A 140 -14.33 20.64 6.82
N LYS A 141 -14.61 21.19 5.63
CA LYS A 141 -15.86 21.94 5.39
C LYS A 141 -17.14 21.09 5.56
N PRO A 142 -17.20 19.83 5.11
CA PRO A 142 -18.33 18.95 5.42
C PRO A 142 -18.43 18.61 6.90
N GLY A 143 -17.31 18.39 7.59
CA GLY A 143 -17.26 18.08 9.02
C GLY A 143 -17.77 19.22 9.91
N GLU A 144 -17.49 20.48 9.54
CA GLU A 144 -18.01 21.67 10.23
C GLU A 144 -19.54 21.77 10.21
N LYS A 145 -20.19 21.18 9.20
CA LYS A 145 -21.66 21.16 9.07
C LYS A 145 -22.31 20.01 9.83
N GLN A 146 -21.53 19.02 10.29
CA GLN A 146 -22.10 17.96 11.09
C GLN A 146 -22.49 18.51 12.47
N PRO A 147 -23.66 18.14 13.01
CA PRO A 147 -24.00 18.46 14.39
C PRO A 147 -22.86 17.99 15.30
N LYS A 148 -22.51 18.79 16.32
CA LYS A 148 -21.54 18.34 17.33
C LYS A 148 -21.97 16.96 17.82
N PRO A 149 -21.05 15.99 17.93
CA PRO A 149 -21.40 14.69 18.48
C PRO A 149 -22.08 14.92 19.82
N ILE A 150 -23.25 14.31 19.99
CA ILE A 150 -23.92 14.25 21.29
C ILE A 150 -22.88 13.63 22.22
N SER A 151 -22.36 14.41 23.17
CA SER A 151 -21.56 13.85 24.24
C SER A 151 -22.48 12.87 24.95
N ALA A 152 -22.29 11.57 24.70
CA ALA A 152 -22.77 10.56 25.60
C ALA A 152 -21.99 10.78 26.89
N HIS A 153 -22.52 11.65 27.74
CA HIS A 153 -22.16 11.67 29.14
C HIS A 153 -22.41 10.25 29.62
N ALA A 154 -21.33 9.58 30.02
CA ALA A 154 -21.41 8.37 30.82
C ALA A 154 -21.92 8.76 32.20
N ASP A 155 -23.16 9.24 32.28
CA ASP A 155 -23.87 9.39 33.53
C ASP A 155 -24.32 8.00 33.93
N GLY A 156 -23.45 7.33 34.69
CA GLY A 156 -23.67 6.03 35.27
C GLY A 156 -24.79 6.07 36.30
N GLN A 157 -26.03 6.03 35.84
CA GLN A 157 -27.18 5.72 36.69
C GLN A 157 -27.86 4.43 36.18
N PRO A 158 -27.84 3.35 36.99
CA PRO A 158 -28.61 2.13 36.72
C PRO A 158 -30.11 2.33 37.02
N PRO A 159 -31.00 1.44 36.53
CA PRO A 159 -32.45 1.66 36.39
C PRO A 159 -33.22 1.86 37.69
#